data_AF-A0A6G1YZN6-F1
#
_entry.id   AF-A0A6G1YZN6-F1
#
_cell.length_a   1.000
_cell.length_b   1.000
_cell.length_c   1.000
_cell.angle_alpha   90.00
_cell.angle_beta   90.00
_cell.angle_gamma   90.00
#
_symmetry.space_group_name_H-M   'P 1'
#
loop_
_entity.id
_entity.type
_entity.pdbx_description
1 polymer ?
#
loop_
_entity_poly.entity_id
_entity_poly.type
_entity_poly.pdbx_seq_one_letter_code
_entity_poly.pdbx_strand_id
1 'polypeptide(L)'
;MPSLDSPVQQVGDFVVVALLFFGLLPVFAPLDVLLPLFGYDAPWWLGYVLTGVAGVVLTWVRPLRLRLVVRVWLVGLVTTLVFVTLLVFFELEENVVGIVLAWVLGVGLGSALAYPPLWKAAESRLRVE
;
A
#
# COMPACT_ATOMS: atom_id res chain seq x y z
N MET A 1 -1.51 2.37 37.68
CA MET A 1 -0.09 2.23 37.32
C MET A 1 -0.06 1.79 35.86
N PRO A 2 0.66 2.47 34.96
CA PRO A 2 0.80 1.96 33.60
C PRO A 2 1.53 0.62 33.71
N SER A 3 0.90 -0.47 33.26
CA SER A 3 1.61 -1.73 33.11
C SER A 3 2.76 -1.46 32.15
N LEU A 4 4.00 -1.65 32.61
CA LEU A 4 5.13 -1.71 31.70
C LEU A 4 4.86 -2.91 30.79
N ASP A 5 4.38 -2.64 29.57
CA ASP A 5 4.12 -3.68 28.60
C ASP A 5 5.39 -4.51 28.46
N SER A 6 5.24 -5.84 28.47
CA SER A 6 6.35 -6.77 28.35
C SER A 6 7.23 -6.37 27.15
N PRO A 7 8.57 -6.41 27.25
CA PRO A 7 9.47 -6.10 26.14
C PRO A 7 9.09 -6.84 24.84
N VAL A 8 8.56 -8.06 24.97
CA VAL A 8 8.08 -8.88 23.85
C VAL A 8 6.89 -8.23 23.14
N GLN A 9 5.98 -7.62 23.88
CA GLN A 9 4.82 -6.93 23.34
C GLN A 9 5.21 -5.66 22.60
N GLN A 10 6.15 -4.88 23.16
CA GLN A 10 6.68 -3.67 22.50
C GLN A 10 7.39 -4.01 21.19
N VAL A 11 8.19 -5.08 21.17
CA VAL A 11 8.84 -5.57 19.93
C VAL A 11 7.79 -6.04 18.92
N GLY A 12 6.75 -6.76 19.38
CA GLY A 12 5.64 -7.19 18.52
C GLY A 12 4.93 -6.01 17.86
N ASP A 13 4.57 -4.99 18.65
CA ASP A 13 3.90 -3.79 18.15
C ASP A 13 4.77 -3.01 17.17
N PHE A 14 6.07 -2.89 17.47
CA PHE A 14 7.04 -2.29 16.56
C PHE A 14 7.11 -3.03 15.22
N VAL A 15 7.18 -4.36 15.24
CA VAL A 15 7.20 -5.18 14.01
C VAL A 15 5.92 -4.98 13.20
N VAL A 16 4.76 -4.92 13.83
CA VAL A 16 3.49 -4.69 13.12
C VAL A 16 3.46 -3.29 12.47
N VAL A 17 3.96 -2.27 13.16
CA VAL A 17 4.09 -0.91 12.61
C VAL A 17 5.09 -0.87 11.45
N ALA A 18 6.25 -1.53 11.59
CA ALA A 18 7.24 -1.64 10.53
C ALA A 18 6.66 -2.34 9.30
N LEU A 19 5.95 -3.46 9.49
CA LEU A 19 5.29 -4.16 8.40
C LEU A 19 4.22 -3.30 7.72
N LEU A 20 3.43 -2.54 8.49
CA LEU A 20 2.47 -1.60 7.92
C LEU A 20 3.18 -0.55 7.04
N PHE A 21 4.27 0.02 7.54
CA PHE A 21 5.07 1.01 6.85
C PHE A 21 5.64 0.46 5.53
N PHE A 22 6.31 -0.69 5.57
CA PHE A 22 6.89 -1.31 4.38
C PHE A 22 5.82 -1.75 3.37
N GLY A 23 4.64 -2.19 3.83
CA GLY A 23 3.53 -2.53 2.93
C GLY A 23 2.92 -1.32 2.21
N LEU A 24 3.02 -0.12 2.79
CA LEU A 24 2.52 1.13 2.20
C LEU A 24 3.51 1.79 1.24
N LEU A 25 4.82 1.60 1.41
CA LEU A 25 5.83 2.23 0.55
C LEU A 25 5.56 2.08 -0.95
N PRO A 26 5.22 0.88 -1.47
CA PRO A 26 4.97 0.72 -2.90
C PRO A 26 3.77 1.51 -3.43
N VAL A 27 2.85 1.93 -2.56
CA VAL A 27 1.73 2.80 -2.95
C VAL A 27 2.21 4.18 -3.37
N PHE A 28 3.36 4.64 -2.83
CA PHE A 28 3.92 5.96 -3.12
C PHE A 28 5.11 5.92 -4.08
N ALA A 29 5.69 4.74 -4.36
CA ALA A 29 6.80 4.58 -5.29
C ALA A 29 6.55 5.20 -6.71
N PRO A 30 5.33 5.18 -7.27
CA PRO A 30 5.06 5.85 -8.55
C PRO A 30 5.36 7.36 -8.58
N LEU A 31 5.41 8.03 -7.42
CA LEU A 31 5.76 9.46 -7.33
C LEU A 31 7.21 9.72 -7.72
N ASP A 32 8.11 8.77 -7.51
CA ASP A 32 9.52 8.92 -7.88
C ASP A 32 9.71 8.99 -9.41
N VAL A 33 8.77 8.39 -10.17
CA VAL A 33 8.73 8.48 -11.64
C VAL A 33 7.95 9.71 -12.09
N LEU A 34 6.87 10.04 -11.40
CA LEU A 34 5.93 11.06 -11.83
C LEU A 34 6.40 12.49 -11.55
N LEU A 35 6.99 12.77 -10.39
CA LEU A 35 7.39 14.13 -9.99
C LEU A 35 8.48 14.75 -10.91
N PRO A 36 9.49 14.00 -11.38
CA PRO A 36 10.47 14.52 -12.33
C PRO A 36 9.85 15.03 -13.64
N LEU A 37 8.77 14.41 -14.12
CA LEU A 37 8.06 14.84 -15.34
C LEU A 37 7.42 16.23 -15.21
N PHE A 38 7.22 16.70 -13.96
CA PHE A 38 6.74 18.05 -13.66
C PHE A 38 7.86 19.02 -13.29
N GLY A 39 9.13 18.62 -13.45
CA GLY A 39 10.30 19.40 -13.07
C GLY A 39 10.55 19.45 -11.56
N TYR A 40 9.98 18.52 -10.80
CA TYR A 40 10.21 18.40 -9.36
C TYR A 40 11.15 17.23 -9.06
N ASP A 41 12.37 17.54 -8.63
CA ASP A 41 13.28 16.55 -8.06
C ASP A 41 12.85 16.25 -6.62
N ALA A 42 12.10 15.16 -6.46
CA ALA A 42 11.63 14.71 -5.17
C ALA A 42 12.82 14.30 -4.28
N PRO A 43 12.84 14.72 -2.99
CA PRO A 43 13.87 14.23 -2.09
C PRO A 43 13.67 12.74 -1.84
N TRP A 44 14.78 11.99 -1.72
CA TRP A 44 14.79 10.53 -1.50
C TRP A 44 13.95 10.06 -0.29
N TRP A 45 13.67 10.95 0.65
CA TRP A 45 12.89 10.67 1.85
C TRP A 45 11.39 10.92 1.73
N LEU A 46 10.91 11.51 0.62
CA LEU A 46 9.51 11.89 0.45
C LEU A 46 8.56 10.69 0.60
N GLY A 47 8.88 9.56 -0.05
CA GLY A 47 8.09 8.34 0.03
C GLY A 47 7.96 7.82 1.46
N TYR A 48 9.02 7.89 2.27
CA TYR A 48 8.99 7.50 3.68
C TYR A 48 8.08 8.41 4.50
N VAL A 49 8.11 9.72 4.26
CA VAL A 49 7.24 10.68 4.95
C VAL A 49 5.78 10.44 4.60
N LEU A 50 5.45 10.31 3.31
CA LEU A 50 4.07 10.04 2.87
C LEU A 50 3.55 8.73 3.43
N THR A 51 4.39 7.69 3.45
CA THR A 51 4.09 6.40 4.06
C THR A 51 3.80 6.54 5.56
N GLY A 52 4.64 7.29 6.28
CA GLY A 52 4.43 7.56 7.70
C GLY A 52 3.11 8.27 7.97
N VAL A 53 2.80 9.31 7.20
CA VAL A 53 1.53 10.05 7.31
C VAL A 53 0.34 9.12 7.03
N ALA A 54 0.39 8.36 5.93
CA ALA A 54 -0.68 7.42 5.58
C ALA A 54 -0.87 6.33 6.64
N GLY A 55 0.22 5.82 7.22
CA GLY A 55 0.19 4.88 8.32
C GLY A 55 -0.52 5.44 9.56
N VAL A 56 -0.21 6.68 9.95
CA VAL A 56 -0.88 7.39 11.06
C VAL A 56 -2.36 7.60 10.78
N VAL A 57 -2.71 8.03 9.56
CA VAL A 57 -4.12 8.21 9.17
C VAL A 57 -4.88 6.88 9.25
N LEU A 58 -4.28 5.79 8.78
CA LEU A 58 -4.90 4.46 8.83
C LEU A 58 -5.13 3.98 10.27
N THR A 59 -4.18 4.21 11.18
CA THR A 59 -4.34 3.82 12.60
C THR A 59 -5.33 4.70 13.35
N TRP A 60 -5.53 5.94 12.92
CA TRP A 60 -6.62 6.80 13.40
C TRP A 60 -8.00 6.29 12.97
N VAL A 61 -8.14 5.82 11.73
CA VAL A 61 -9.45 5.39 11.20
C VAL A 61 -9.76 3.94 11.55
N ARG A 62 -8.74 3.09 11.75
CA ARG A 62 -8.90 1.66 12.00
C ARG A 62 -7.95 1.18 13.09
N PRO A 63 -8.41 0.29 13.99
CA PRO A 63 -7.51 -0.32 14.97
C PRO A 63 -6.44 -1.13 14.24
N LEU A 64 -5.19 -0.98 14.68
CA LEU A 64 -4.07 -1.76 14.18
C LEU A 64 -4.32 -3.25 14.50
N ARG A 65 -4.57 -4.03 13.45
CA ARG A 65 -4.78 -5.48 13.53
C ARG A 65 -3.93 -6.14 12.46
N LEU A 66 -3.45 -7.35 12.71
CA LEU A 66 -2.66 -8.11 11.73
C LEU A 66 -3.37 -8.20 10.36
N ARG A 67 -4.70 -8.33 10.37
CA ARG A 67 -5.53 -8.34 9.15
C ARG A 67 -5.43 -7.04 8.34
N LEU A 68 -5.27 -5.88 8.99
CA LEU A 68 -5.06 -4.61 8.29
C LEU A 68 -3.69 -4.60 7.61
N VAL A 69 -2.66 -5.06 8.31
CA VAL A 69 -1.30 -5.16 7.76
C VAL A 69 -1.27 -6.08 6.54
N VAL A 70 -1.87 -7.27 6.63
CA VAL A 70 -1.97 -8.20 5.48
C VAL A 70 -2.68 -7.55 4.28
N ARG A 71 -3.75 -6.79 4.53
CA ARG A 71 -4.46 -6.07 3.46
C ARG A 71 -3.59 -5.02 2.82
N VAL A 72 -2.92 -4.20 3.62
CA VAL A 72 -2.00 -3.17 3.12
C VAL A 72 -0.88 -3.79 2.30
N TRP A 73 -0.31 -4.90 2.75
CA TRP A 73 0.67 -5.66 1.98
C TRP A 73 0.12 -6.16 0.65
N LEU A 74 -1.12 -6.66 0.62
CA LEU A 74 -1.76 -7.05 -0.63
C LEU A 74 -1.92 -5.84 -1.57
N VAL A 75 -2.31 -4.67 -1.05
CA VAL A 75 -2.38 -3.44 -1.86
C VAL A 75 -1.00 -3.08 -2.41
N GLY A 76 0.03 -3.05 -1.57
CA GLY A 76 1.40 -2.75 -1.99
C GLY A 76 1.88 -3.72 -3.07
N LEU A 77 1.72 -5.03 -2.86
CA LEU A 77 2.12 -6.06 -3.82
C LEU A 77 1.42 -5.89 -5.17
N VAL A 78 0.09 -5.75 -5.17
CA VAL A 78 -0.70 -5.60 -6.40
C VAL A 78 -0.35 -4.29 -7.09
N THR A 79 -0.13 -3.21 -6.35
CA THR A 79 0.30 -1.93 -6.89
C THR A 79 1.65 -2.06 -7.59
N THR A 80 2.64 -2.69 -6.94
CA THR A 80 3.95 -2.95 -7.56
C THR A 80 3.82 -3.75 -8.84
N LEU A 81 3.08 -4.87 -8.80
CA LEU A 81 2.94 -5.76 -9.95
C LEU A 81 2.29 -5.02 -11.13
N VAL A 82 1.13 -4.39 -10.90
CA VAL A 82 0.40 -3.68 -11.95
C VAL A 82 1.21 -2.52 -12.48
N PHE A 83 1.79 -1.71 -11.60
CA PHE A 83 2.54 -0.53 -12.01
C PHE A 83 3.79 -0.90 -12.80
N VAL A 84 4.62 -1.82 -12.29
CA VAL A 84 5.84 -2.25 -12.99
C VAL A 84 5.49 -2.95 -14.31
N THR A 85 4.48 -3.82 -14.34
CA THR A 85 4.06 -4.45 -15.60
C THR A 85 3.60 -3.42 -16.61
N LEU A 86 2.75 -2.47 -16.23
CA LEU A 86 2.28 -1.46 -17.18
C LEU A 86 3.40 -0.53 -17.62
N LEU A 87 4.27 -0.11 -16.70
CA LEU A 87 5.38 0.79 -17.02
C LEU A 87 6.38 0.15 -17.98
N VAL A 88 6.77 -1.10 -17.72
CA VAL A 88 7.79 -1.82 -18.52
C VAL A 88 7.22 -2.30 -19.85
N PHE A 89 6.02 -2.90 -19.88
CA PHE A 89 5.48 -3.51 -21.10
C PHE A 89 4.76 -2.53 -22.02
N PHE A 90 4.37 -1.34 -21.53
CA PHE A 90 3.72 -0.30 -22.33
C PHE A 90 4.55 0.98 -22.46
N GLU A 91 5.83 0.95 -22.08
CA GLU A 91 6.80 2.05 -22.26
C GLU A 91 6.25 3.41 -21.77
N LEU A 92 5.66 3.42 -20.57
CA LEU A 92 4.91 4.58 -20.06
C LEU A 92 5.82 5.70 -19.48
N GLU A 93 7.13 5.61 -19.64
CA GLU A 93 8.13 6.43 -18.94
C GLU A 93 7.94 7.94 -19.14
N GLU A 94 7.46 8.36 -20.32
CA GLU A 94 7.17 9.77 -20.64
C GLU A 94 5.67 10.11 -20.64
N ASN A 95 4.81 9.12 -20.42
CA ASN A 95 3.36 9.28 -20.48
C ASN A 95 2.75 9.47 -19.09
N VAL A 96 2.68 10.73 -18.65
CA VAL A 96 2.09 11.13 -17.36
C VAL A 96 0.71 10.50 -17.12
N VAL A 97 -0.17 10.54 -18.12
CA VAL A 97 -1.53 9.99 -18.00
C VAL A 97 -1.48 8.47 -17.82
N GLY A 98 -0.63 7.80 -18.60
CA GLY A 98 -0.39 6.35 -18.48
C GLY A 98 0.12 5.95 -17.10
N ILE A 99 1.10 6.69 -16.56
CA ILE A 99 1.66 6.48 -15.21
C ILE A 99 0.57 6.64 -14.15
N VAL A 100 -0.21 7.73 -14.20
CA VAL A 100 -1.31 7.97 -13.25
C VAL A 100 -2.36 6.87 -13.35
N LEU A 101 -2.74 6.46 -14.56
CA LEU A 101 -3.71 5.39 -14.76
C LEU A 101 -3.19 4.05 -14.23
N ALA A 102 -1.94 3.69 -14.51
CA ALA A 102 -1.31 2.48 -13.99
C ALA A 102 -1.25 2.49 -12.46
N TRP A 103 -0.95 3.65 -11.88
CA TRP A 103 -0.91 3.82 -10.43
C TRP A 103 -2.30 3.67 -9.80
N VAL A 104 -3.30 4.38 -10.32
CA VAL A 104 -4.70 4.30 -9.86
C VAL A 104 -5.24 2.88 -10.02
N LEU A 105 -4.94 2.22 -11.13
CA LEU A 105 -5.32 0.82 -11.37
C LEU A 105 -4.67 -0.12 -10.35
N GLY A 106 -3.37 0.01 -10.10
CA GLY A 106 -2.66 -0.83 -9.13
C GLY A 106 -3.21 -0.68 -7.71
N VAL A 107 -3.37 0.55 -7.24
CA VAL A 107 -3.94 0.85 -5.91
C VAL A 107 -5.40 0.43 -5.83
N GLY A 108 -6.18 0.71 -6.88
CA GLY A 108 -7.60 0.37 -6.95
C GLY A 108 -7.85 -1.14 -6.93
N LEU A 109 -7.13 -1.90 -7.77
CA LEU A 109 -7.19 -3.37 -7.81
C LEU A 109 -6.73 -3.96 -6.48
N GLY A 110 -5.60 -3.49 -5.95
CA GLY A 110 -5.10 -3.93 -4.65
C GLY A 110 -6.13 -3.71 -3.54
N SER A 111 -6.74 -2.51 -3.51
CA SER A 111 -7.75 -2.14 -2.52
C SER A 111 -9.03 -2.98 -2.66
N ALA A 112 -9.48 -3.24 -3.89
CA ALA A 112 -10.62 -4.10 -4.16
C ALA A 112 -10.37 -5.55 -3.72
N LEU A 113 -9.20 -6.10 -4.01
CA LEU A 113 -8.80 -7.45 -3.58
C LEU A 113 -8.64 -7.55 -2.06
N ALA A 114 -8.24 -6.46 -1.41
CA ALA A 114 -8.19 -6.35 0.05
C ALA A 114 -9.57 -6.12 0.70
N TYR A 115 -10.63 -5.89 -0.08
CA TYR A 115 -11.97 -5.55 0.41
C TYR A 115 -12.76 -6.81 0.82
N PRO A 116 -13.13 -6.96 2.12
CA PRO A 116 -13.72 -8.21 2.61
C PRO A 116 -15.07 -8.61 2.01
N PRO A 117 -16.00 -7.69 1.70
CA PRO A 117 -17.25 -8.05 1.05
C PRO A 117 -17.06 -8.72 -0.30
N LEU A 118 -16.04 -8.34 -1.08
CA LEU A 118 -15.77 -8.95 -2.38
C LEU A 118 -15.30 -10.39 -2.22
N TRP A 119 -14.43 -10.67 -1.25
CA TRP A 119 -14.03 -12.04 -0.91
C TRP A 119 -15.20 -12.91 -0.46
N LYS A 120 -16.05 -12.39 0.42
CA LYS A 120 -17.24 -13.12 0.88
C LYS A 120 -18.22 -13.40 -0.26
N ALA A 121 -18.40 -12.44 -1.18
CA ALA A 121 -19.22 -12.63 -2.36
C ALA A 121 -18.63 -13.66 -3.31
N ALA A 122 -17.31 -13.63 -3.57
CA ALA A 122 -16.63 -14.64 -4.39
C ALA A 122 -16.71 -16.04 -3.76
N GLU A 123 -16.47 -16.15 -2.45
CA GLU A 123 -16.58 -17.41 -1.70
C GLU A 123 -17.99 -17.97 -1.74
N SER A 124 -19.03 -17.12 -1.62
CA SER A 124 -20.42 -17.57 -1.73
C SER A 124 -20.80 -18.10 -3.11
N ARG A 125 -20.11 -17.67 -4.19
CA ARG A 125 -20.32 -18.20 -5.54
C ARG A 125 -19.64 -19.56 -5.73
N LEU A 126 -18.43 -19.72 -5.18
CA LEU A 126 -17.64 -20.96 -5.27
C LEU A 126 -18.21 -22.12 -4.44
N ARG A 127 -19.04 -21.85 -3.42
CA ARG A 127 -19.67 -22.89 -2.59
C ARG A 127 -20.98 -23.45 -3.17
N VAL A 128 -21.47 -22.89 -4.28
CA VAL A 128 -22.76 -23.24 -4.90
C VAL A 128 -22.55 -24.14 -6.13
N GLU A 129 -21.31 -24.36 -6.55
CA GLU A 129 -20.88 -25.39 -7.51
C GLU A 129 -20.39 -26.64 -6.77
#